data_AF-L0K489-F1
#
_entry.id   AF-L0K489-F1
#
_cell.length_a   1.000
_cell.length_b   1.000
_cell.length_c   1.000
_cell.angle_alpha   90.00
_cell.angle_beta   90.00
_cell.angle_gamma   90.00
#
_symmetry.space_group_name_H-M   'P 1'
#
loop_
_entity.id
_entity.type
_entity.pdbx_description
1 polymer ?
#
loop_
_entity_poly.entity_id
_entity_poly.type
_entity_poly.pdbx_seq_one_letter_code
_entity_poly.pdbx_strand_id
1 'polypeptide(L)' 'MSESIPPQCPECDSTQLKLSRVAPAEHDRGEEWVTHVSCKSCDEYTEWYG' A
#
# COMPACT_ATOMS: atom_id res chain seq x y z
N MET A 1 1.86 -11.39 -10.79
CA MET A 1 0.94 -10.52 -11.56
C MET A 1 1.12 -9.13 -10.98
N SER A 2 1.31 -8.09 -11.77
CA SER A 2 1.54 -6.74 -11.24
C SER A 2 0.28 -6.25 -10.52
N GLU A 3 0.28 -6.37 -9.20
CA GLU A 3 -0.80 -5.85 -8.36
C GLU A 3 -0.82 -4.33 -8.54
N SER A 4 -1.84 -3.83 -9.23
CA SER A 4 -1.95 -2.41 -9.52
C SER A 4 -2.59 -1.73 -8.32
N ILE A 5 -1.88 -0.76 -7.76
CA ILE A 5 -2.34 0.02 -6.62
C ILE A 5 -3.61 0.77 -7.03
N PRO A 6 -4.74 0.61 -6.31
CA PRO A 6 -5.96 1.29 -6.67
C PRO A 6 -5.79 2.80 -6.54
N PRO A 7 -6.40 3.60 -7.43
CA PRO A 7 -6.32 5.06 -7.36
C PRO A 7 -7.11 5.66 -6.18
N GLN A 8 -7.93 4.85 -5.49
CA GLN A 8 -8.80 5.24 -4.39
C GLN A 8 -8.94 4.10 -3.38
N CYS A 9 -9.27 4.45 -2.14
CA CYS A 9 -9.48 3.50 -1.06
C CYS A 9 -10.75 2.67 -1.31
N PRO A 10 -10.67 1.33 -1.39
CA PRO A 10 -11.85 0.50 -1.61
C PRO A 10 -12.85 0.55 -0.44
N GLU A 11 -12.39 0.83 0.78
CA GLU A 11 -13.25 0.86 1.97
C GLU A 11 -14.11 2.14 2.07
N CYS A 12 -13.57 3.30 1.68
CA CYS A 12 -14.22 4.60 1.92
C CYS A 12 -14.28 5.52 0.69
N ASP A 13 -13.87 5.04 -0.48
CA ASP A 13 -13.79 5.79 -1.75
C ASP A 13 -12.81 6.99 -1.73
N SER A 14 -12.13 7.22 -0.60
CA SER A 14 -11.21 8.36 -0.49
C SER A 14 -10.00 8.23 -1.40
N THR A 15 -9.64 9.31 -2.07
CA THR A 15 -8.44 9.42 -2.91
C THR A 15 -7.18 9.73 -2.09
N GLN A 16 -7.31 9.88 -0.78
CA GLN A 16 -6.20 10.19 0.13
C GLN A 16 -5.40 8.94 0.51
N LEU A 17 -4.78 8.29 -0.48
CA LEU A 17 -3.88 7.17 -0.27
C LEU A 17 -2.44 7.64 -0.04
N LYS A 18 -1.78 7.06 0.96
CA LYS A 18 -0.36 7.23 1.24
C LYS A 18 0.39 6.01 0.72
N LEU A 19 1.20 6.23 -0.31
CA LEU A 19 2.10 5.24 -0.86
C LEU A 19 3.50 5.46 -0.27
N SER A 20 4.09 4.42 0.31
CA SER A 20 5.44 4.43 0.85
C SER A 20 6.21 3.23 0.29
N ARG A 21 7.31 3.48 -0.40
CA ARG A 21 8.17 2.41 -0.91
C ARG A 21 9.07 1.94 0.22
N VAL A 22 8.97 0.67 0.57
CA VAL A 22 9.65 0.06 1.73
C VAL A 22 10.72 -0.89 1.22
N ALA A 23 11.92 -0.78 1.79
CA ALA A 23 13.04 -1.64 1.44
C ALA A 23 12.84 -3.05 2.02
N PRO A 24 13.41 -4.09 1.41
CA PRO A 24 13.36 -5.46 1.94
C PRO A 24 13.94 -5.60 3.35
N ALA A 25 14.88 -4.73 3.73
CA ALA A 25 15.42 -4.71 5.08
C ALA A 25 14.43 -4.17 6.15
N GLU A 26 13.34 -3.53 5.72
CA GLU A 26 12.36 -2.89 6.59
C GLU A 26 11.01 -3.63 6.64
N HIS A 27 10.92 -4.83 6.04
CA HIS A 27 9.71 -5.65 6.06
C HIS A 27 10.00 -7.16 6.02
N ASP A 28 9.04 -7.98 6.47
CA ASP A 28 9.17 -9.45 6.49
C ASP A 28 8.60 -10.16 5.25
N ARG A 29 8.25 -9.42 4.18
CA ARG A 29 7.68 -9.98 2.94
C ARG A 29 8.69 -10.55 1.95
N GLY A 30 9.97 -10.60 2.31
CA GLY A 30 11.04 -11.15 1.48
C GLY A 30 12.09 -10.11 1.08
N GLU A 31 12.86 -10.44 0.05
CA GLU A 31 14.04 -9.68 -0.38
C GLU A 31 13.74 -8.64 -1.48
N GLU A 32 12.47 -8.45 -1.81
CA GLU A 32 12.00 -7.56 -2.87
C GLU A 32 11.58 -6.19 -2.33
N TRP A 33 11.64 -5.16 -3.16
CA TRP A 33 11.10 -3.85 -2.81
C TRP A 33 9.59 -3.85 -2.96
N VAL A 34 8.88 -3.50 -1.89
CA VAL A 34 7.43 -3.41 -1.90
C VAL A 34 6.95 -1.97 -1.73
N THR A 35 5.72 -1.70 -2.15
CA THR A 35 5.00 -0.46 -1.90
C THR A 35 3.93 -0.70 -0.87
N HIS A 36 4.07 -0.07 0.29
CA HIS A 36 3.05 -0.03 1.32
C HIS A 36 2.05 1.07 1.03
N VAL A 37 0.77 0.73 0.99
CA VAL A 37 -0.34 1.63 0.69
C VAL A 37 -1.25 1.68 1.91
N SER A 38 -1.57 2.89 2.38
CA SER A 38 -2.48 3.11 3.51
C SER A 38 -3.44 4.26 3.20
N CYS A 39 -4.71 4.16 3.58
CA CYS A 39 -5.66 5.26 3.42
C CYS A 39 -5.57 6.23 4.61
N LYS A 40 -5.32 7.51 4.34
CA LYS A 40 -5.30 8.54 5.40
C LYS A 40 -6.68 8.95 5.91
N SER A 41 -7.74 8.58 5.20
CA SER A 41 -9.10 9.03 5.48
C SER A 41 -9.84 8.13 6.46
N CYS A 42 -9.79 6.81 6.25
CA CYS A 42 -10.41 5.83 7.15
C CYS A 42 -9.39 5.09 8.02
N ASP A 43 -8.10 5.07 7.66
CA ASP A 43 -7.05 4.25 8.31
C ASP A 43 -7.32 2.72 8.25
N GLU A 44 -8.47 2.29 7.74
CA GLU A 44 -8.87 0.87 7.66
C GLU A 44 -8.23 0.14 6.48
N TYR A 45 -7.94 0.86 5.39
CA TYR A 45 -7.31 0.28 4.21
C TYR A 45 -5.80 0.35 4.29
N THR A 46 -5.15 -0.81 4.45
CA THR A 46 -3.70 -0.96 4.45
C THR A 46 -3.28 -2.23 3.71
N GLU A 47 -2.54 -2.07 2.60
CA GLU A 47 -2.09 -3.18 1.75
C GLU A 47 -0.65 -2.98 1.28
N TRP A 48 -0.04 -4.07 0.81
CA TRP A 48 1.35 -4.08 0.34
C TRP A 48 1.41 -4.69 -1.06
N TYR A 49 2.11 -4.01 -1.96
CA TYR A 49 2.22 -4.34 -3.38
C TYR A 49 3.68 -4.62 -3.74
N GLY A 50 3.99 -5.74 -4.40
CA GLY A 50 5.35 -6.18 -4.74
C GLY A 50 5.45 -6.77 -6.14
#